data_AF-A0AAU9JL51-F1
#
_entry.id   AF-A0AAU9JL51-F1
#
_cell.length_a   1.000
_cell.length_b   1.000
_cell.length_c   1.000
_cell.angle_alpha   90.00
_cell.angle_beta   90.00
_cell.angle_gamma   90.00
#
_symmetry.space_group_name_H-M   'P 1'
#
loop_
_entity.id
_entity.type
_entity.pdbx_description
1 polymer ?
#
loop_
_entity_poly.entity_id
_entity_poly.type
_entity_poly.pdbx_seq_one_letter_code
_entity_poly.pdbx_strand_id
1 'polypeptide(L)'
;MLCPHCHREIPESAFVLHEVHCKRFLYHCKDCDELIPKTQKEEHISEFHSKENCSYCGKSINKLKLEIHMKNCEAKPKECMFCGAVMDLLELIRHEDFCGSRTDFCEICNKNIPKKRFEEHLQICIQSLDNLELGKRQSENHIDTCKKKPKLEYN
;
A
#
# COMPACT_ATOMS: atom_id res chain seq x y z
N MET A 1 -2.31 55.36 1.10
CA MET A 1 -1.36 54.78 0.12
C MET A 1 -1.08 53.33 0.47
N LEU A 2 -1.00 52.43 -0.51
CA LEU A 2 -0.71 51.00 -0.30
C LEU A 2 0.79 50.78 -0.09
N CYS A 3 1.19 50.12 1.01
CA CYS A 3 2.58 49.79 1.24
C CYS A 3 3.02 48.60 0.38
N PRO A 4 4.10 48.71 -0.43
CA PRO A 4 4.55 47.62 -1.31
C PRO A 4 5.19 46.44 -0.55
N HIS A 5 5.45 46.60 0.75
CA HIS A 5 6.13 45.59 1.57
C HIS A 5 5.18 44.75 2.41
N CYS A 6 4.11 45.35 2.94
CA CYS A 6 3.10 44.62 3.73
C CYS A 6 1.72 44.59 3.08
N HIS A 7 1.54 45.23 1.93
CA HIS A 7 0.27 45.34 1.20
C HIS A 7 -0.90 45.88 2.05
N ARG A 8 -0.60 46.69 3.07
CA ARG A 8 -1.60 47.37 3.90
C ARG A 8 -1.78 48.81 3.43
N GLU A 9 -3.00 49.32 3.56
CA GLU A 9 -3.28 50.74 3.38
C GLU A 9 -2.78 51.55 4.57
N ILE A 10 -1.94 52.54 4.29
CA ILE A 10 -1.34 53.42 5.30
C ILE A 10 -1.72 54.87 4.96
N PRO A 11 -2.15 55.69 5.95
CA PRO A 11 -2.38 57.11 5.75
C PRO A 11 -1.15 57.82 5.18
N GLU A 12 -1.36 58.78 4.28
CA GLU A 12 -0.28 59.50 3.61
C GLU A 12 0.69 60.16 4.60
N SER A 13 0.16 60.77 5.67
CA SER A 13 0.94 61.41 6.75
C SER A 13 1.87 60.46 7.50
N ALA A 14 1.58 59.16 7.52
CA ALA A 14 2.36 58.14 8.22
C ALA A 14 3.18 57.24 7.27
N PHE A 15 3.02 57.41 5.95
CA PHE A 15 3.53 56.46 4.97
C PHE A 15 5.05 56.36 4.99
N VAL A 16 5.77 57.49 5.00
CA VAL A 16 7.24 57.51 4.96
C VAL A 16 7.84 56.77 6.16
N LEU A 17 7.33 57.04 7.36
CA LEU A 17 7.79 56.36 8.59
C LEU A 17 7.46 54.87 8.54
N HIS A 18 6.23 54.52 8.13
CA HIS A 18 5.80 53.14 7.98
C HIS A 18 6.66 52.39 6.97
N GLU A 19 6.92 52.95 5.79
CA GLU A 19 7.67 52.29 4.72
C GLU A 19 9.07 51.91 5.17
N VAL A 20 9.78 52.86 5.81
CA VAL A 20 11.10 52.62 6.39
C VAL A 20 11.06 51.51 7.44
N HIS A 21 10.09 51.56 8.37
CA HIS A 21 9.94 50.55 9.41
C HIS A 21 9.58 49.18 8.82
N CYS A 22 8.59 49.12 7.95
CA CYS A 22 8.10 47.92 7.31
C CYS A 22 9.20 47.22 6.53
N LYS A 23 9.93 47.96 5.67
CA LYS A 23 11.06 47.44 4.90
C LYS A 23 12.19 46.95 5.80
N ARG A 24 12.43 47.64 6.93
CA ARG A 24 13.51 47.30 7.85
C ARG A 24 13.21 46.02 8.64
N PHE A 25 12.00 45.86 9.15
CA PHE A 25 11.69 44.84 10.15
C PHE A 25 10.86 43.66 9.66
N LEU A 26 10.11 43.79 8.56
CA LEU A 26 9.29 42.69 8.04
C LEU A 26 9.99 41.96 6.89
N TYR A 27 9.79 40.65 6.86
CA TYR A 27 10.18 39.72 5.81
C TYR A 27 8.91 39.10 5.23
N HIS A 28 8.82 39.11 3.91
CA HIS A 28 7.76 38.39 3.19
C HIS A 28 8.26 36.98 2.88
N CYS A 29 7.62 35.96 3.43
CA CYS A 29 7.96 34.58 3.13
C CYS A 29 7.62 34.27 1.66
N LYS A 30 8.47 33.50 0.97
CA LYS A 30 8.24 33.12 -0.44
C LYS A 30 7.49 31.79 -0.59
N ASP A 31 7.38 31.03 0.50
CA ASP A 31 6.74 29.72 0.50
C ASP A 31 5.27 29.77 0.93
N CYS A 32 4.88 30.76 1.74
CA CYS A 32 3.51 30.94 2.25
C CYS A 32 2.96 32.38 2.15
N ASP A 33 3.73 33.33 1.62
CA ASP A 33 3.37 34.75 1.49
C ASP A 33 3.04 35.49 2.82
N GLU A 34 3.38 34.89 3.96
CA GLU A 34 3.20 35.54 5.27
C GLU A 34 4.25 36.60 5.55
N LEU A 35 3.83 37.64 6.29
CA LEU A 35 4.71 38.71 6.78
C LEU A 35 5.25 38.36 8.16
N ILE A 36 6.54 38.07 8.23
CA ILE A 36 7.22 37.61 9.43
C ILE A 36 8.21 38.69 9.90
N PRO A 37 8.35 38.97 11.21
CA PRO A 37 9.46 39.77 11.70
C PRO A 37 10.80 39.16 11.28
N LYS A 38 11.73 39.98 10.76
CA LYS A 38 13.04 39.48 10.29
C LYS A 38 13.82 38.72 11.36
N THR A 39 13.62 39.05 12.63
CA THR A 39 14.21 38.35 13.77
C THR A 39 13.71 36.91 13.92
N GLN A 40 12.50 36.60 13.43
CA GLN A 40 11.87 35.28 13.48
C GLN A 40 11.91 34.55 12.14
N LYS A 41 12.50 35.16 11.10
CA LYS A 41 12.55 34.59 9.75
C LYS A 41 13.14 33.18 9.74
N GLU A 42 14.28 32.99 10.41
CA GLU A 42 15.01 31.72 10.38
C GLU A 42 14.24 30.61 11.10
N GLU A 43 13.65 30.93 12.26
CA GLU A 43 12.77 30.04 13.02
C GLU A 43 11.55 29.62 12.18
N HIS A 44 10.84 30.59 11.58
CA HIS A 44 9.71 30.31 10.70
C HIS A 44 10.09 29.38 9.53
N ILE A 45 11.21 29.64 8.85
CA ILE A 45 11.66 28.77 7.74
C ILE A 45 11.98 27.37 8.28
N SER A 46 12.67 27.26 9.42
CA SER A 46 13.03 25.98 10.01
C SER A 46 11.81 25.15 10.43
N GLU A 47 10.79 25.78 11.01
CA GLU A 47 9.61 25.09 11.50
C GLU A 47 8.63 24.70 10.38
N PHE A 48 8.34 25.64 9.48
CA PHE A 48 7.26 25.47 8.51
C PHE A 48 7.73 25.10 7.10
N HIS A 49 8.98 25.41 6.75
CA HIS A 49 9.49 25.30 5.38
C HIS A 49 10.77 24.46 5.25
N SER A 50 11.29 23.91 6.36
CA SER A 50 12.42 23.01 6.32
C SER A 50 12.09 21.77 5.49
N LYS A 51 13.06 21.33 4.69
CA LYS A 51 12.93 20.18 3.80
C LYS A 51 14.01 19.16 4.11
N GLU A 52 13.65 17.90 3.98
CA GLU A 52 14.53 16.75 4.15
C GLU A 52 14.40 15.83 2.92
N ASN A 53 15.44 15.06 2.62
CA ASN A 53 15.43 14.18 1.47
C ASN A 53 14.75 12.85 1.81
N CYS A 54 13.88 12.39 0.93
CA CYS A 54 13.25 11.09 1.03
C CYS A 54 14.29 9.97 0.86
N SER A 55 14.33 9.01 1.77
CA SER A 55 15.25 7.85 1.69
C SER A 55 14.95 6.92 0.52
N TYR A 56 13.70 6.87 0.05
CA TYR A 56 13.28 6.00 -1.05
C TYR A 56 13.46 6.64 -2.44
N CYS A 57 13.10 7.92 -2.61
CA CYS A 57 13.12 8.58 -3.93
C CYS A 57 14.12 9.73 -4.05
N GLY A 58 14.82 10.11 -2.98
CA GLY A 58 15.78 11.21 -2.96
C GLY A 58 15.20 12.62 -3.09
N LYS A 59 13.89 12.77 -3.32
CA LYS A 59 13.24 14.08 -3.46
C LYS A 59 13.29 14.85 -2.14
N SER A 60 13.50 16.17 -2.23
CA SER A 60 13.44 17.08 -1.10
C SER A 60 11.99 17.43 -0.76
N ILE A 61 11.53 16.99 0.41
CA ILE A 61 10.14 17.10 0.87
C ILE A 61 10.09 17.93 2.15
N ASN A 62 9.06 18.76 2.29
CA ASN A 62 8.83 19.51 3.53
C ASN A 62 8.71 18.56 4.72
N LYS A 63 9.42 18.86 5.81
CA LYS A 63 9.50 18.03 7.01
C LYS A 63 8.11 17.65 7.57
N LEU A 64 7.17 18.60 7.60
CA LEU A 64 5.80 18.36 8.07
C LEU A 64 5.02 17.36 7.21
N LYS A 65 5.41 17.20 5.94
CA LYS A 65 4.77 16.29 4.98
C LYS A 65 5.58 15.01 4.74
N LEU A 66 6.76 14.90 5.33
CA LEU A 66 7.70 13.80 5.05
C LEU A 66 7.12 12.45 5.49
N GLU A 67 6.49 12.37 6.66
CA GLU A 67 5.92 11.11 7.17
C GLU A 67 4.82 10.55 6.25
N ILE A 68 3.92 11.42 5.79
CA ILE A 68 2.85 11.03 4.86
C ILE A 68 3.46 10.62 3.52
N HIS A 69 4.45 11.36 3.04
CA HIS A 69 5.18 11.00 1.83
C HIS A 69 5.89 9.64 1.97
N MET A 70 6.55 9.33 3.10
CA MET A 70 7.19 8.03 3.32
C MET A 70 6.22 6.86 3.21
N LYS A 71 4.98 7.02 3.68
CA LYS A 71 3.94 5.99 3.61
C LYS A 71 3.49 5.74 2.16
N ASN A 72 3.42 6.80 1.37
CA ASN A 72 2.84 6.79 0.02
C ASN A 72 3.89 6.92 -1.10
N CYS A 73 5.18 6.86 -0.78
CA CYS A 73 6.24 7.05 -1.75
C CYS A 73 6.21 5.91 -2.77
N GLU A 74 6.07 6.23 -4.04
CA GLU A 74 6.03 5.24 -5.12
C GLU A 74 7.33 4.44 -5.26
N ALA A 75 8.46 5.05 -4.86
CA ALA A 75 9.77 4.39 -4.83
C ALA A 75 9.97 3.52 -3.59
N LYS A 76 9.01 3.47 -2.65
CA LYS A 76 9.09 2.61 -1.48
C LYS A 76 9.12 1.14 -1.93
N PRO A 77 10.09 0.35 -1.46
CA PRO A 77 10.13 -1.08 -1.74
C PRO A 77 8.85 -1.79 -1.30
N LYS A 78 8.44 -2.79 -2.08
CA LYS A 78 7.22 -3.58 -1.88
C LYS A 78 7.55 -5.06 -1.78
N GLU A 79 6.69 -5.80 -1.09
CA GLU A 79 6.81 -7.23 -0.88
C GLU A 79 6.20 -8.01 -2.05
N CYS A 80 6.90 -9.06 -2.50
CA CYS A 80 6.39 -10.06 -3.43
C CYS A 80 5.28 -10.87 -2.78
N MET A 81 4.10 -10.90 -3.41
CA MET A 81 2.94 -11.63 -2.90
C MET A 81 3.14 -13.15 -2.83
N PHE A 82 4.13 -13.71 -3.54
CA PHE A 82 4.37 -15.16 -3.63
C PHE A 82 5.50 -15.67 -2.72
N CYS A 83 6.41 -14.80 -2.28
CA CYS A 83 7.55 -15.22 -1.44
C CYS A 83 7.96 -14.23 -0.33
N GLY A 84 7.34 -13.05 -0.26
CA GLY A 84 7.62 -12.05 0.77
C GLY A 84 8.92 -11.27 0.59
N ALA A 85 9.67 -11.46 -0.49
CA ALA A 85 10.87 -10.69 -0.76
C ALA A 85 10.55 -9.20 -0.99
N VAL A 86 11.29 -8.30 -0.34
CA VAL A 86 11.14 -6.85 -0.46
C VAL A 86 12.11 -6.31 -1.50
N MET A 87 11.60 -5.56 -2.48
CA MET A 87 12.41 -4.95 -3.55
C MET A 87 11.72 -3.72 -4.15
N ASP A 88 12.41 -2.97 -4.99
CA ASP A 88 11.82 -1.82 -5.68
C ASP A 88 10.72 -2.25 -6.66
N LEU A 89 9.90 -1.29 -7.11
CA LEU A 89 8.76 -1.57 -7.98
C LEU A 89 9.15 -2.24 -9.31
N LEU A 90 10.26 -1.80 -9.91
CA LEU A 90 10.66 -2.27 -11.23
C LEU A 90 11.22 -3.70 -11.15
N GLU A 91 11.99 -4.00 -10.10
CA GLU A 91 12.45 -5.34 -9.78
C GLU A 91 11.30 -6.26 -9.39
N LEU A 92 10.36 -5.77 -8.59
CA LEU A 92 9.21 -6.53 -8.12
C LEU A 92 8.37 -7.07 -9.28
N ILE A 93 8.06 -6.23 -10.27
CA ILE A 93 7.26 -6.63 -11.44
C ILE A 93 7.92 -7.81 -12.17
N ARG A 94 9.22 -7.71 -12.45
CA ARG A 94 9.95 -8.81 -13.12
C ARG A 94 10.03 -10.05 -12.25
N HIS A 95 10.20 -9.86 -10.94
CA HIS A 95 10.28 -10.94 -9.99
C HIS A 95 8.96 -11.69 -9.87
N GLU A 96 7.83 -10.99 -9.76
CA GLU A 96 6.50 -11.60 -9.58
C GLU A 96 6.07 -12.46 -10.76
N ASP A 97 6.40 -12.06 -12.01
CA ASP A 97 6.16 -12.88 -13.20
C ASP A 97 6.81 -14.26 -13.10
N PHE A 98 8.08 -14.28 -12.70
CA PHE A 98 8.82 -15.53 -12.51
C PHE A 98 8.37 -16.27 -11.25
N CYS A 99 8.32 -15.58 -10.11
CA CYS A 99 8.04 -16.15 -8.80
C CYS A 99 6.63 -16.75 -8.74
N GLY A 100 5.64 -16.09 -9.36
CA GLY A 100 4.27 -16.59 -9.47
C GLY A 100 4.11 -17.76 -10.44
N SER A 101 5.03 -17.93 -11.40
CA SER A 101 5.05 -19.08 -12.31
C SER A 101 5.63 -20.36 -11.69
N ARG A 102 6.42 -20.23 -10.60
CA ARG A 102 6.93 -21.37 -9.84
C ARG A 102 5.75 -22.17 -9.28
N THR A 103 5.92 -23.47 -9.17
CA THR A 103 4.86 -24.37 -8.71
C THR A 103 5.08 -24.80 -7.26
N ASP A 104 3.98 -24.88 -6.52
CA ASP A 104 3.91 -25.55 -5.22
C ASP A 104 3.16 -26.87 -5.37
N PHE A 105 3.45 -27.82 -4.48
CA PHE A 105 2.85 -29.15 -4.50
C PHE A 105 1.51 -29.15 -3.76
N CYS A 106 0.44 -29.61 -4.43
CA CYS A 106 -0.85 -29.82 -3.81
C CYS A 106 -0.94 -31.23 -3.24
N GLU A 107 -1.11 -31.35 -1.92
CA GLU A 107 -1.23 -32.65 -1.24
C GLU A 107 -2.58 -33.35 -1.49
N ILE A 108 -3.59 -32.61 -1.94
CA ILE A 108 -4.93 -33.17 -2.21
C ILE A 108 -4.94 -33.99 -3.51
N CYS A 109 -4.48 -33.38 -4.60
CA CYS A 109 -4.49 -34.02 -5.93
C CYS A 109 -3.12 -34.53 -6.36
N ASN A 110 -2.08 -34.34 -5.53
CA ASN A 110 -0.69 -34.71 -5.79
C ASN A 110 -0.11 -34.10 -7.08
N LYS A 111 -0.50 -32.86 -7.40
CA LYS A 111 -0.04 -32.12 -8.59
C LYS A 111 0.73 -30.87 -8.20
N ASN A 112 1.69 -30.50 -9.05
CA ASN A 112 2.37 -29.22 -8.96
C ASN A 112 1.51 -28.13 -9.62
N ILE A 113 1.20 -27.09 -8.86
CA ILE A 113 0.30 -26.02 -9.26
C ILE A 113 1.04 -24.68 -9.16
N PRO A 114 0.99 -23.81 -10.18
CA PRO A 114 1.62 -22.50 -10.12
C PRO A 114 1.16 -21.69 -8.91
N LYS A 115 2.09 -21.04 -8.19
CA LYS A 115 1.81 -20.22 -7.00
C LYS A 115 0.68 -19.22 -7.23
N LYS A 116 0.70 -18.54 -8.38
CA LYS A 116 -0.33 -17.55 -8.77
C LYS A 116 -1.73 -18.12 -8.95
N ARG A 117 -1.89 -19.44 -9.02
CA ARG A 117 -3.18 -20.15 -9.13
C ARG A 117 -3.44 -21.09 -7.97
N PHE A 118 -2.55 -21.13 -6.97
CA PHE A 118 -2.57 -22.14 -5.93
C PHE A 118 -3.80 -21.98 -5.03
N GLU A 119 -4.12 -20.75 -4.65
CA GLU A 119 -5.29 -20.45 -3.81
C GLU A 119 -6.61 -20.83 -4.50
N GLU A 120 -6.81 -20.40 -5.76
CA GLU A 120 -7.97 -20.79 -6.58
C GLU A 120 -8.07 -22.30 -6.76
N HIS A 121 -6.92 -22.94 -7.01
CA HIS A 121 -6.85 -24.39 -7.13
C HIS A 121 -7.30 -25.09 -5.85
N LEU A 122 -6.84 -24.68 -4.68
CA LEU A 122 -7.20 -25.31 -3.40
C LEU A 122 -8.71 -25.32 -3.20
N GLN A 123 -9.41 -24.22 -3.51
CA GLN A 123 -10.87 -24.14 -3.38
C GLN A 123 -11.58 -25.19 -4.24
N ILE A 124 -11.17 -25.34 -5.50
CA ILE A 124 -11.75 -26.32 -6.43
C ILE A 124 -11.34 -27.75 -6.05
N CYS A 125 -10.10 -27.92 -5.61
CA CYS A 125 -9.52 -29.22 -5.32
C CYS A 125 -10.15 -29.85 -4.08
N ILE A 126 -10.44 -29.06 -3.04
CA ILE A 126 -11.17 -29.51 -1.84
C ILE A 126 -12.60 -29.91 -2.21
N GLN A 127 -13.33 -29.07 -2.95
CA GLN A 127 -14.70 -29.39 -3.38
C GLN A 127 -14.75 -30.69 -4.20
N SER A 128 -13.73 -30.94 -5.01
CA SER A 128 -13.62 -32.17 -5.80
C SER A 128 -13.46 -33.42 -4.92
N LEU A 129 -12.78 -33.32 -3.78
CA LEU A 129 -12.72 -34.40 -2.78
C LEU A 129 -14.08 -34.62 -2.10
N ASP A 130 -14.74 -33.55 -1.65
CA ASP A 130 -16.01 -33.66 -0.91
C ASP A 130 -17.10 -34.34 -1.75
N ASN A 131 -17.14 -34.04 -3.05
CA ASN A 131 -18.05 -34.68 -4.00
C ASN A 131 -17.74 -36.19 -4.19
N LEU A 132 -16.46 -36.59 -4.14
CA LEU A 132 -16.05 -38.00 -4.20
C LEU A 132 -16.41 -38.76 -2.90
N GLU A 133 -16.35 -38.10 -1.74
CA GLU A 133 -16.74 -38.71 -0.46
C GLU A 133 -18.27 -38.87 -0.33
N LEU A 134 -19.05 -37.89 -0.80
CA LEU A 134 -20.51 -37.96 -0.82
C LEU A 134 -21.02 -39.04 -1.78
N GLY A 135 -20.36 -39.22 -2.94
CA GLY A 135 -20.68 -40.30 -3.89
C GLY A 135 -20.47 -41.71 -3.32
N LYS A 136 -19.49 -41.89 -2.43
CA LYS A 136 -19.22 -43.19 -1.78
C LYS A 136 -20.28 -43.55 -0.74
N ARG A 137 -20.77 -42.60 0.07
CA ARG A 137 -21.84 -42.85 1.07
C ARG A 137 -23.17 -43.27 0.45
N GLN A 138 -23.45 -42.87 -0.79
CA GLN A 138 -24.67 -43.28 -1.50
C GLN A 138 -24.57 -44.69 -2.09
N SER A 139 -23.36 -45.19 -2.36
CA SER A 139 -23.13 -46.56 -2.86
C SER A 139 -23.16 -47.63 -1.77
N GLU A 140 -22.85 -47.29 -0.51
CA GLU A 140 -22.88 -48.24 0.61
C GLU A 140 -24.31 -48.56 1.10
N ASN A 141 -25.28 -47.67 0.87
CA ASN A 141 -26.68 -47.90 1.23
C ASN A 141 -27.43 -48.85 0.27
N HIS A 142 -26.82 -49.31 -0.83
CA HIS A 142 -27.47 -50.19 -1.81
C HIS A 142 -26.95 -51.65 -1.79
N ILE A 143 -26.20 -52.08 -0.76
CA ILE A 143 -25.70 -53.48 -0.69
C ILE A 143 -26.51 -54.38 0.26
N ASP A 144 -27.37 -53.83 1.14
CA ASP A 144 -27.95 -54.60 2.25
C ASP A 144 -29.39 -55.13 2.09
N THR A 145 -29.83 -55.47 0.87
CA THR A 145 -31.09 -56.23 0.70
C THR A 145 -31.04 -57.30 -0.39
N CYS A 146 -30.16 -58.31 -0.29
CA CYS A 146 -30.45 -59.62 -0.90
C CYS A 146 -29.50 -60.77 -0.51
N LYS A 147 -29.63 -61.36 0.69
CA LYS A 147 -29.26 -62.78 0.92
C LYS A 147 -30.14 -63.45 2.00
N LYS A 148 -31.31 -63.96 1.60
CA LYS A 148 -31.86 -65.20 2.17
C LYS A 148 -32.50 -66.02 1.04
N LYS A 149 -31.74 -66.97 0.47
CA LYS A 149 -32.31 -68.09 -0.30
C LYS A 149 -32.66 -69.22 0.69
N PRO A 150 -33.86 -69.83 0.62
CA PRO A 150 -34.20 -71.01 1.39
C PRO A 150 -33.60 -72.29 0.79
N LYS A 151 -33.22 -73.24 1.66
CA LYS A 151 -32.83 -74.61 1.31
C LYS A 151 -34.07 -75.45 1.04
N LEU A 152 -34.09 -76.22 -0.06
CA LEU A 152 -34.96 -77.38 -0.26
C LEU A 152 -34.10 -78.51 -0.83
N GLU A 153 -33.89 -79.54 -0.02
CA GLU A 153 -33.33 -80.84 -0.42
C GLU A 153 -34.49 -81.73 -0.91
N TYR A 154 -34.25 -82.51 -1.96
CA TYR A 154 -35.15 -83.55 -2.45
C TYR A 154 -34.39 -84.88 -2.45
N ASN A 155 -34.73 -85.74 -1.48
CA ASN A 155 -35.05 -87.18 -1.59
C ASN A 155 -35.07 -87.79 -0.18
#